data_AF-A0A956NX81-F1
#
_entry.id   AF-A0A956NX81-F1
#
_cell.length_a   1.000
_cell.length_b   1.000
_cell.length_c   1.000
_cell.angle_alpha   90.00
_cell.angle_beta   90.00
_cell.angle_gamma   90.00
#
_symmetry.space_group_name_H-M   'P 1'
#
loop_
_entity.id
_entity.type
_entity.pdbx_description
1 polymer ?
#
loop_
_entity_poly.entity_id
_entity_poly.type
_entity_poly.pdbx_seq_one_letter_code
_entity_poly.pdbx_strand_id
1 'polypeptide(L)' 'MGIFEEHYDNYDLDKNSDYASLSKKHLVIEAEHMSNALHSVLKYLDEGGTDLDIIRGNVMDGIYESRI' A
#
# COMPACT_ATOMS: atom_id res chain seq x y z
N MET A 1 -13.69 10.50 -16.18
CA MET A 1 -13.06 10.50 -14.86
C MET A 1 -13.24 9.10 -14.28
N GLY A 2 -12.16 8.39 -13.98
CA GLY A 2 -12.22 6.98 -13.57
C GLY A 2 -12.68 6.81 -12.12
N ILE A 3 -13.04 5.58 -11.71
CA ILE A 3 -13.45 5.25 -10.32
C ILE A 3 -12.43 5.77 -9.28
N PHE A 4 -11.13 5.77 -9.63
CA PHE A 4 -10.07 6.25 -8.76
C PHE A 4 -10.02 7.77 -8.61
N GLU A 5 -10.32 8.52 -9.67
CA GLU A 5 -10.36 9.99 -9.62
C GLU A 5 -11.61 10.46 -8.86
N GLU A 6 -12.75 9.79 -9.07
CA GLU A 6 -13.97 10.04 -8.30
C GLU A 6 -13.76 9.74 -6.81
N HIS A 7 -13.05 8.65 -6.47
CA HIS A 7 -12.69 8.37 -5.08
C HIS A 7 -11.73 9.41 -4.51
N TYR A 8 -10.77 9.89 -5.29
CA TYR A 8 -9.86 10.94 -4.85
C TYR A 8 -10.61 12.23 -4.47
N ASP A 9 -11.52 12.67 -5.34
CA ASP A 9 -12.27 13.90 -5.17
C ASP A 9 -13.33 13.78 -4.07
N ASN A 10 -14.09 12.67 -4.02
CA ASN A 10 -15.18 12.49 -3.07
C ASN A 10 -14.70 12.40 -1.60
N TYR A 11 -13.44 12.06 -1.38
CA TYR A 11 -12.86 11.91 -0.05
C TYR A 11 -11.83 13.01 0.28
N ASP A 12 -11.65 14.01 -0.60
CA ASP A 12 -10.65 15.08 -0.46
C ASP A 12 -9.26 14.49 -0.07
N LEU A 13 -8.79 13.48 -0.83
CA LEU A 13 -7.57 12.76 -0.46
C LEU A 13 -6.31 13.64 -0.49
N ASP A 14 -6.35 14.78 -1.19
CA ASP A 14 -5.33 15.83 -1.15
C ASP A 14 -5.19 16.50 0.23
N LYS A 15 -6.18 16.33 1.12
CA LYS A 15 -6.20 16.89 2.49
C LYS A 15 -6.28 15.83 3.57
N ASN A 16 -7.07 14.79 3.32
CA ASN A 16 -7.46 13.82 4.34
C ASN A 16 -6.59 12.54 4.33
N SER A 17 -5.77 12.34 3.30
CA SER A 17 -4.88 11.18 3.24
C SER A 17 -3.66 11.37 4.14
N ASP A 18 -3.19 10.30 4.78
CA ASP A 18 -1.89 10.27 5.45
C ASP A 18 -0.73 10.59 4.49
N TYR A 19 -0.94 10.38 3.18
CA TYR A 19 0.03 10.65 2.12
C TYR A 19 -0.05 12.08 1.55
N ALA A 20 -1.06 12.87 1.93
CA ALA A 20 -1.35 14.19 1.36
C ALA A 20 -0.17 15.17 1.47
N SER A 21 0.57 15.10 2.58
CA SER A 21 1.71 15.99 2.86
C SER A 21 3.05 15.49 2.31
N LEU A 22 3.08 14.27 1.76
CA LEU A 22 4.32 13.65 1.30
C LEU A 22 4.79 14.25 -0.03
N SER A 23 6.12 14.38 -0.16
CA SER A 23 6.71 14.74 -1.43
C SER A 23 6.55 13.61 -2.45
N LYS A 24 6.60 13.95 -3.75
CA LYS A 24 6.57 12.95 -4.83
C LYS A 24 7.59 11.81 -4.62
N LYS A 25 8.78 12.12 -4.10
CA LYS A 25 9.81 11.11 -3.82
C LYS A 25 9.30 10.09 -2.78
N HIS A 26 8.73 10.56 -1.67
CA HIS A 26 8.18 9.67 -0.65
C HIS A 26 6.98 8.89 -1.18
N LEU A 27 6.06 9.52 -1.92
CA LEU A 27 4.93 8.81 -2.55
C LEU A 27 5.38 7.66 -3.46
N VAL A 28 6.47 7.84 -4.22
CA VAL A 28 7.04 6.75 -5.03
C VAL A 28 7.63 5.64 -4.17
N ILE A 29 8.34 5.99 -3.08
CA ILE A 29 8.87 5.01 -2.12
C ILE A 29 7.72 4.18 -1.52
N GLU A 30 6.69 4.83 -1.00
CA GLU A 30 5.51 4.16 -0.44
C GLU A 30 4.83 3.21 -1.45
N ALA A 31 4.69 3.66 -2.71
CA ALA A 31 4.10 2.83 -3.76
C ALA A 31 4.94 1.58 -4.06
N GLU A 32 6.28 1.69 -4.07
CA GLU A 32 7.19 0.56 -4.27
C GLU A 32 7.13 -0.43 -3.10
N HIS A 33 7.11 0.06 -1.85
CA HIS A 33 6.96 -0.79 -0.67
C HIS A 33 5.64 -1.57 -0.68
N MET A 34 4.53 -0.89 -0.96
CA MET A 34 3.21 -1.53 -1.05
C MET A 34 3.15 -2.56 -2.18
N SER A 35 3.71 -2.25 -3.35
CA SER A 35 3.81 -3.17 -4.48
C SER A 35 4.62 -4.43 -4.12
N ASN A 36 5.76 -4.27 -3.46
CA ASN A 36 6.61 -5.38 -3.04
C ASN A 36 5.91 -6.29 -2.01
N ALA A 37 5.24 -5.71 -1.02
CA ALA A 37 4.47 -6.46 -0.04
C ALA A 37 3.35 -7.29 -0.69
N LEU A 38 2.62 -6.71 -1.64
CA LEU A 38 1.58 -7.44 -2.40
C LEU A 38 2.18 -8.59 -3.21
N HIS A 39 3.30 -8.37 -3.88
CA HIS A 39 4.00 -9.45 -4.59
C HIS A 39 4.47 -10.57 -3.64
N SER A 40 4.96 -10.23 -2.45
CA SER A 40 5.34 -11.23 -1.44
C SER A 40 4.15 -12.05 -0.97
N VAL A 41 2.99 -11.43 -0.73
CA VAL A 41 1.74 -12.14 -0.39
C VAL A 41 1.31 -13.06 -1.53
N LEU A 42 1.26 -12.55 -2.77
CA LEU A 42 0.87 -13.36 -3.93
C LEU A 42 1.79 -14.56 -4.11
N LYS A 43 3.10 -14.36 -4.02
CA LYS A 43 4.09 -15.44 -4.09
C LYS A 43 3.87 -16.48 -2.99
N TYR A 44 3.65 -16.05 -1.75
CA TYR A 44 3.38 -16.96 -0.64
C TYR A 44 2.13 -17.82 -0.89
N LEU A 45 1.06 -17.19 -1.40
CA LEU A 45 -0.17 -17.89 -1.75
C LEU A 45 0.03 -18.88 -2.91
N ASP A 46 0.75 -18.48 -3.96
CA ASP A 46 1.05 -19.31 -5.12
C ASP A 46 1.92 -20.54 -4.76
N GLU A 47 2.75 -20.41 -3.73
CA GLU A 47 3.55 -21.50 -3.16
C GLU A 47 2.74 -22.40 -2.19
N GLY A 48 1.42 -22.19 -2.08
CA GLY A 48 0.51 -22.99 -1.24
C GLY A 48 0.42 -22.53 0.21
N GLY A 49 0.93 -21.33 0.50
CA GLY A 49 0.86 -20.70 1.81
C GLY A 49 -0.57 -20.42 2.25
N THR A 50 -0.88 -20.70 3.51
CA THR A 50 -2.22 -20.52 4.10
C THR A 50 -2.21 -19.86 5.48
N ASP A 51 -1.01 -19.61 6.04
CA ASP A 51 -0.88 -18.99 7.34
C ASP A 51 -1.24 -17.49 7.26
N LEU A 52 -2.33 -17.14 7.93
CA LEU A 52 -2.84 -15.77 7.97
C LEU A 52 -1.89 -14.82 8.70
N ASP A 53 -1.06 -15.31 9.62
CA ASP A 53 -0.12 -14.46 10.34
C ASP A 53 1.07 -14.07 9.45
N ILE A 54 1.50 -14.96 8.54
CA ILE A 54 2.49 -14.63 7.50
C ILE A 54 1.92 -13.61 6.51
N ILE A 55 0.67 -13.79 6.07
CA ILE A 55 0.00 -12.84 5.17
C ILE A 55 -0.12 -11.47 5.84
N ARG A 56 -0.58 -11.44 7.10
CA ARG A 56 -0.66 -10.19 7.89
C ARG A 56 0.70 -9.54 8.06
N GLY A 57 1.75 -10.31 8.33
CA GLY A 57 3.11 -9.81 8.42
C GLY A 57 3.51 -9.04 7.16
N ASN A 58 3.42 -9.69 5.99
CA ASN A 58 3.77 -9.03 4.72
C ASN A 58 2.89 -7.81 4.41
N VAL A 59 1.59 -7.87 4.70
CA VAL A 59 0.68 -6.71 4.53
C VAL A 59 1.10 -5.57 5.44
N MET A 60 1.43 -5.87 6.70
CA MET A 60 1.90 -4.85 7.64
C MET A 60 3.26 -4.31 7.20
N ASP A 61 4.18 -5.10 6.66
CA ASP A 61 5.45 -4.56 6.13
C ASP A 61 5.20 -3.55 5.00
N GLY A 62 4.21 -3.80 4.12
CA GLY A 62 3.80 -2.87 3.08
C GLY A 62 3.03 -1.62 3.56
N ILE A 63 2.38 -1.69 4.72
CA ILE A 63 1.66 -0.56 5.33
C ILE A 63 2.56 0.21 6.32
N TYR A 64 3.53 -0.46 6.94
CA TYR A 64 4.21 0.00 8.16
C TYR A 64 5.74 0.11 8.06
N GLU A 65 6.40 -0.35 7.00
CA GLU A 65 7.85 -0.13 6.82
C GLU A 65 8.17 1.04 5.87
N SER A 66 7.81 2.26 6.27
CA SER A 66 8.71 3.43 6.32
C SER A 66 7.93 4.69 6.69
N ARG A 67 7.48 4.80 7.94
CA ARG A 67 7.41 6.14 8.54
C ARG A 67 8.86 6.65 8.58
N ILE A 68 9.19 7.49 7.60
CA ILE A 68 10.16 8.59 7.64
C ILE A 68 10.72 8.85 9.04
#